data_AF-A0A3B9K1C4-F1
#
_entry.id   AF-A0A3B9K1C4-F1
#
_cell.length_a   1.000
_cell.length_b   1.000
_cell.length_c   1.000
_cell.angle_alpha   90.00
_cell.angle_beta   90.00
_cell.angle_gamma   90.00
#
_symmetry.space_group_name_H-M   'P 1'
#
loop_
_entity.id
_entity.type
_entity.pdbx_description
1 polymer ?
#
loop_
_entity_poly.entity_id
_entity_poly.type
_entity_poly.pdbx_seq_one_letter_code
_entity_poly.pdbx_strand_id
1 'polypeptide(L)'
;MEILIIIAYAAILAMVGPFVLAKSDHYGKLVPVSIALSAGSALWLILTWVGFSYSSAWIWFIVMLSMPAAGWFGTNFLVAKREAEEARQLASIRLRGKA
;
A
#
# COMPACT_ATOMS: atom_id res chain seq x y z
N MET A 1 -4.13 19.03 -21.35
CA MET A 1 -2.77 19.28 -20.80
C MET A 1 -2.44 18.29 -19.67
N GLU A 2 -3.46 17.71 -19.03
CA GLU A 2 -3.39 16.86 -17.85
C GLU A 2 -2.81 15.46 -18.11
N ILE A 3 -3.03 14.89 -19.30
CA ILE A 3 -2.59 13.53 -19.63
C ILE A 3 -1.06 13.38 -19.56
N LEU A 4 -0.31 14.38 -20.03
CA LEU A 4 1.16 14.37 -19.95
C LEU A 4 1.65 14.35 -18.50
N ILE A 5 0.96 15.07 -17.60
CA ILE A 5 1.28 15.10 -16.16
C ILE A 5 0.98 13.73 -15.53
N ILE A 6 -0.15 13.12 -15.87
CA ILE A 6 -0.52 11.78 -15.38
C ILE A 6 0.49 10.74 -15.85
N ILE A 7 0.92 10.79 -17.11
CA ILE A 7 1.94 9.87 -17.66
C ILE A 7 3.27 10.08 -16.96
N ALA A 8 3.72 11.33 -16.79
CA ALA A 8 4.97 11.63 -16.08
C ALA A 8 4.93 11.12 -14.64
N TYR A 9 3.81 11.32 -13.94
CA TYR A 9 3.63 10.80 -12.59
C TYR A 9 3.64 9.27 -12.54
N ALA A 10 2.90 8.61 -13.44
CA ALA A 10 2.85 7.16 -13.52
C ALA A 10 4.26 6.58 -13.80
N ALA A 11 5.06 7.24 -14.64
CA ALA A 11 6.43 6.85 -14.90
C ALA A 11 7.32 6.97 -13.64
N ILE A 12 7.21 8.09 -12.90
CA ILE A 12 7.95 8.28 -11.64
C ILE A 12 7.54 7.21 -10.62
N LEU A 13 6.24 6.95 -10.46
CA LEU A 13 5.75 5.91 -9.55
C LEU A 13 6.18 4.51 -9.98
N ALA A 14 6.15 4.20 -11.27
CA ALA A 14 6.61 2.90 -11.78
C ALA A 14 8.12 2.72 -11.53
N MET A 15 8.89 3.80 -11.58
CA MET A 15 10.32 3.78 -11.27
C MET A 15 10.58 3.63 -9.78
N VAL A 16 9.80 4.30 -8.91
CA VAL A 16 9.92 4.27 -7.45
C VAL A 16 9.34 2.99 -6.84
N GLY A 17 8.30 2.43 -7.45
CA GLY A 17 7.54 1.28 -6.98
C GLY A 17 8.41 0.10 -6.55
N PRO A 18 9.39 -0.36 -7.37
CA PRO A 18 10.31 -1.43 -6.99
C PRO A 18 11.20 -1.14 -5.79
N PHE A 19 11.54 0.14 -5.54
CA PHE A 19 12.38 0.53 -4.40
C PHE A 19 11.58 0.60 -3.10
N VAL A 20 10.30 0.94 -3.21
CA VAL A 20 9.39 1.14 -2.07
C VAL A 20 8.68 -0.19 -1.74
N LEU A 21 8.30 -0.98 -2.73
CA LEU A 21 7.67 -2.27 -2.49
C LEU A 21 8.74 -3.31 -2.21
N ALA A 22 9.16 -3.40 -0.94
CA ALA A 22 10.09 -4.41 -0.46
C ALA A 22 9.61 -5.81 -0.90
N LYS A 23 10.53 -6.60 -1.43
CA LYS A 23 10.29 -8.02 -1.71
C LYS A 23 10.06 -8.71 -0.37
N SER A 24 8.81 -9.04 -0.09
CA SER A 24 8.45 -9.81 1.10
C SER A 24 8.12 -11.23 0.67
N ASP A 25 8.80 -12.21 1.25
CA ASP A 25 8.40 -13.62 1.14
C ASP A 25 7.09 -13.89 1.89
N HIS A 26 6.69 -12.97 2.78
CA HIS A 26 5.49 -13.10 3.59
C HIS A 26 4.21 -12.68 2.87
N TYR A 27 4.22 -12.01 1.71
CA TYR A 27 2.97 -11.67 0.99
C TYR A 27 3.07 -11.81 -0.53
N GLY A 28 1.94 -12.14 -1.16
CA GLY A 28 1.86 -12.28 -2.62
C GLY A 28 2.03 -10.94 -3.34
N LYS A 29 2.54 -10.97 -4.58
CA LYS A 29 2.80 -9.78 -5.42
C LYS A 29 1.59 -8.86 -5.62
N LEU A 30 0.37 -9.38 -5.45
CA LEU A 30 -0.88 -8.63 -5.61
C LEU A 30 -1.33 -7.88 -4.35
N VAL A 31 -0.80 -8.21 -3.17
CA VAL A 31 -1.22 -7.60 -1.90
C VAL A 31 -0.96 -6.09 -1.85
N PRO A 32 0.21 -5.58 -2.27
CA PRO A 32 0.42 -4.13 -2.26
C PRO A 32 -0.49 -3.40 -3.26
N VAL A 33 -0.72 -4.03 -4.42
CA VAL A 33 -1.60 -3.50 -5.47
C VAL A 33 -3.04 -3.42 -4.98
N SER A 34 -3.54 -4.46 -4.33
CA SER A 34 -4.90 -4.46 -3.80
C SER A 34 -5.09 -3.45 -2.68
N ILE A 35 -4.12 -3.29 -1.77
CA ILE A 35 -4.15 -2.26 -0.73
C ILE A 35 -4.19 -0.86 -1.35
N ALA A 36 -3.30 -0.58 -2.29
CA ALA A 36 -3.25 0.71 -2.96
C ALA A 36 -4.58 0.99 -3.71
N LEU A 37 -5.10 0.00 -4.45
CA LEU A 37 -6.36 0.11 -5.18
C LEU A 37 -7.54 0.40 -4.23
N SER A 38 -7.70 -0.42 -3.19
CA SER A 38 -8.79 -0.27 -2.21
C SER A 38 -8.70 1.06 -1.47
N ALA A 39 -7.50 1.49 -1.06
CA ALA A 39 -7.29 2.77 -0.40
C ALA A 39 -7.63 3.94 -1.34
N GLY A 40 -7.15 3.91 -2.59
CA GLY A 40 -7.45 4.95 -3.57
C GLY A 40 -8.94 5.05 -3.90
N SER A 41 -9.61 3.91 -4.12
CA SER A 41 -11.05 3.86 -4.37
C SER A 41 -11.86 4.39 -3.18
N ALA A 42 -11.52 3.96 -1.96
CA ALA A 42 -12.19 4.44 -0.75
C ALA A 42 -11.99 5.94 -0.56
N LEU A 43 -10.75 6.44 -0.72
CA LEU A 43 -10.44 7.85 -0.53
C LEU A 43 -11.12 8.73 -1.59
N TRP A 44 -11.17 8.26 -2.84
CA TRP A 44 -11.87 8.95 -3.92
C TRP A 44 -13.36 9.09 -3.60
N LEU A 45 -14.01 8.00 -3.17
CA LEU A 45 -15.41 8.01 -2.78
C LEU A 45 -15.68 8.98 -1.63
N ILE A 46 -14.84 8.95 -0.59
CA ILE A 46 -14.94 9.85 0.57
C ILE A 46 -14.80 11.30 0.13
N LEU A 47 -13.76 11.63 -0.66
CA LEU A 47 -13.53 13.01 -1.11
C LEU A 47 -14.67 13.52 -1.99
N THR A 48 -15.18 12.66 -2.88
CA THR A 48 -16.34 13.00 -3.72
C THR A 48 -17.57 13.26 -2.87
N TRP A 49 -17.83 12.45 -1.86
CA TRP A 49 -18.95 12.64 -0.94
C TRP A 49 -18.83 13.91 -0.10
N VAL A 50 -17.62 14.30 0.29
CA VAL A 50 -17.36 15.57 1.00
C VAL A 50 -17.54 16.79 0.07
N GLY A 51 -17.77 16.58 -1.23
CA GLY A 51 -18.09 17.63 -2.20
C GLY A 51 -16.90 18.12 -3.02
N PHE A 52 -15.78 17.38 -3.05
CA PHE A 52 -14.69 17.71 -3.97
C PHE A 52 -15.12 17.48 -5.42
N SER A 53 -14.82 18.46 -6.29
CA SER A 53 -15.05 18.32 -7.72
C SER A 53 -14.11 17.28 -8.34
N TYR A 54 -14.64 16.45 -9.24
CA TYR A 54 -13.88 15.51 -10.07
C TYR A 54 -12.81 16.17 -10.94
N SER A 55 -13.03 17.44 -11.33
CA SER A 55 -12.08 18.23 -12.11
C SER A 55 -11.02 18.94 -11.26
N SER A 56 -11.13 18.86 -9.93
CA SER A 56 -10.18 19.52 -9.03
C SER A 56 -8.84 18.79 -9.05
N ALA A 57 -7.75 19.51 -9.27
CA ALA A 57 -6.41 18.94 -9.16
C ALA A 57 -6.11 18.36 -7.76
N TRP A 58 -6.83 18.82 -6.73
CA TRP A 58 -6.64 18.37 -5.35
C TRP A 58 -7.09 16.94 -5.11
N ILE A 59 -8.26 16.51 -5.63
CA ILE A 59 -8.70 15.11 -5.44
C ILE A 59 -7.71 14.15 -6.08
N TRP A 60 -7.20 14.51 -7.26
CA TRP A 60 -6.16 13.78 -7.96
C TRP A 60 -4.87 13.71 -7.16
N PHE A 61 -4.35 14.84 -6.69
CA PHE A 61 -3.09 14.90 -5.94
C PHE A 61 -3.16 14.10 -4.64
N ILE A 62 -4.24 14.26 -3.88
CA ILE A 62 -4.44 13.56 -2.62
C ILE A 62 -4.50 12.04 -2.86
N VAL A 63 -5.32 11.59 -3.82
CA VAL A 63 -5.47 10.16 -4.10
C VAL A 63 -4.18 9.58 -4.67
N MET A 64 -3.51 10.31 -5.57
CA MET A 64 -2.22 9.89 -6.13
C MET A 64 -1.18 9.68 -5.06
N LEU A 65 -1.10 10.56 -4.05
CA LEU A 65 -0.13 10.45 -2.97
C LEU A 65 -0.54 9.41 -1.92
N SER A 66 -1.84 9.26 -1.68
CA SER A 66 -2.35 8.31 -0.68
C SER A 66 -2.16 6.86 -1.09
N MET A 67 -2.27 6.53 -2.39
CA MET A 67 -2.18 5.14 -2.86
C MET A 67 -0.78 4.51 -2.61
N PRO A 68 0.35 5.16 -2.98
CA PRO A 68 1.69 4.68 -2.65
C PRO A 68 1.93 4.63 -1.14
N ALA A 69 1.48 5.66 -0.41
CA ALA A 69 1.62 5.71 1.04
C ALA A 69 0.87 4.53 1.70
N ALA A 70 -0.39 4.30 1.33
CA ALA A 70 -1.18 3.18 1.81
C ALA A 70 -0.56 1.83 1.45
N GLY A 71 -0.01 1.69 0.24
CA GLY A 71 0.74 0.52 -0.18
C GLY A 71 1.91 0.23 0.76
N TRP A 72 2.81 1.19 0.95
CA TRP A 72 3.99 1.07 1.83
C TRP A 72 3.62 0.79 3.29
N PHE A 73 2.72 1.59 3.87
CA PHE A 73 2.33 1.42 5.27
C PHE A 73 1.55 0.12 5.48
N GLY A 74 0.65 -0.23 4.57
CA GLY A 74 -0.16 -1.44 4.65
C GLY A 74 0.68 -2.70 4.54
N THR A 75 1.63 -2.76 3.61
CA THR A 75 2.52 -3.92 3.47
C THR A 75 3.47 -4.07 4.66
N ASN A 76 4.05 -2.98 5.14
CA ASN A 76 4.96 -3.01 6.30
C ASN A 76 4.22 -3.45 7.56
N PHE A 77 3.00 -2.97 7.76
CA PHE A 77 2.15 -3.41 8.88
C PHE A 77 1.83 -4.91 8.81
N LEU A 78 1.51 -5.42 7.62
CA LEU A 78 1.25 -6.85 7.39
C LEU A 78 2.48 -7.71 7.68
N VAL A 79 3.67 -7.30 7.24
CA VAL A 79 4.92 -8.03 7.50
C VAL A 79 5.23 -8.06 8.99
N ALA A 80 5.19 -6.92 9.67
CA ALA A 80 5.45 -6.84 11.10
C ALA A 80 4.49 -7.73 11.92
N LYS A 81 3.21 -7.80 11.51
CA LYS A 81 2.22 -8.72 12.10
C LYS A 81 2.59 -10.18 11.89
N ARG A 82 2.99 -10.56 10.67
CA ARG A 82 3.36 -11.94 10.32
C ARG A 82 4.62 -12.40 11.05
N GLU A 83 5.66 -11.57 11.08
CA GLU A 83 6.90 -11.86 11.81
C GLU A 83 6.66 -12.04 13.31
N ALA A 84 5.82 -11.20 13.91
CA ALA A 84 5.47 -11.32 15.33
C ALA A 84 4.72 -12.63 15.65
N GLU A 85 3.89 -13.12 14.73
CA GLU A 85 3.15 -14.35 14.89
C GLU A 85 4.04 -15.59 14.69
N GLU A 86 4.91 -15.57 13.68
CA GLU A 86 5.95 -16.60 13.47
C GLU A 86 6.89 -16.70 14.69
N ALA A 87 7.33 -15.58 15.25
CA ALA A 87 8.15 -15.55 16.46
C ALA A 87 7.46 -16.20 17.67
N ARG A 88 6.14 -15.99 17.83
CA ARG A 88 5.33 -16.64 18.88
C ARG A 88 5.22 -18.14 18.65
N GLN A 89 4.99 -18.57 17.42
CA GLN A 89 4.91 -20.00 17.08
C GLN A 89 6.26 -20.69 17.34
N LEU A 90 7.37 -20.09 16.91
CA LEU A 90 8.72 -20.60 17.16
C LEU A 90 9.03 -20.71 18.65
N ALA A 91 8.62 -19.73 19.46
CA ALA A 91 8.78 -19.79 20.91
C ALA A 91 8.00 -20.97 21.53
N SER A 92 6.77 -21.20 21.08
CA SER A 92 5.95 -22.32 21.55
C SER A 92 6.54 -23.69 21.20
N ILE A 93 7.09 -23.83 20.00
CA ILE A 93 7.74 -25.07 19.54
C ILE A 93 9.03 -25.33 20.34
N ARG A 94 9.84 -24.29 20.58
CA ARG A 94 11.07 -24.40 21.40
C ARG A 94 10.79 -24.83 22.83
N LEU A 95 9.66 -24.43 23.42
CA LEU A 95 9.25 -24.85 24.75
C LEU A 95 8.77 -26.32 24.76
N ARG A 96 8.05 -26.75 23.72
CA ARG A 96 7.54 -28.13 23.59
C ARG A 96 8.64 -29.15 23.31
N GLY A 97 9.72 -28.76 22.61
CA GLY A 97 10.86 -29.64 22.33
C GLY A 97 11.86 -29.80 23.49
N LYS A 98 11.66 -29.08 24.61
CA LYS A 98 12.51 -29.18 25.82
C LYS A 98 11.88 -29.99 26.96
N ALA A 99 10.66 -30.51 26.77
CA ALA A 99 9.98 -31.42 27.69
C ALA A 99 10.13 -32.86 27.18
#